data_AF-A0A9E6F868-F1
#
_entry.id   AF-A0A9E6F868-F1
#
_cell.length_a   1.000
_cell.length_b   1.000
_cell.length_c   1.000
_cell.angle_alpha   90.00
_cell.angle_beta   90.00
_cell.angle_gamma   90.00
#
_symmetry.space_group_name_H-M   'P 1'
#
loop_
_entity.id
_entity.type
_entity.pdbx_description
1 polymer ?
#
loop_
_entity_poly.entity_id
_entity_poly.type
_entity_poly.pdbx_seq_one_letter_code
_entity_poly.pdbx_strand_id
1 'polypeptide(L)'
;KNPKLNVYDKSVELSVGKLAFNVKKRPNEQFRFTSPTAVATIKGTAGIWGGNLLIITESGSSPAAVLEALSGLKQRVEIFVGETGFVNDDGSVGKRKSSQSDLDDAKKGLGEDGQSNKKVIIKFRTKEGDVKEIEVKK
;
A
#
# COMPACT_ATOMS: atom_id res chain seq x y z
N LYS A 1 -10.16 -8.70 33.13
CA LYS A 1 -10.85 -8.63 31.81
C LYS A 1 -9.93 -7.88 30.85
N ASN A 2 -9.34 -8.55 29.86
CA ASN A 2 -8.51 -7.87 28.85
C ASN A 2 -9.41 -6.99 27.98
N PRO A 3 -9.09 -5.71 27.76
CA PRO A 3 -9.84 -4.89 26.81
C PRO A 3 -9.64 -5.48 25.41
N LYS A 4 -10.75 -5.85 24.75
CA LYS A 4 -10.72 -6.18 23.32
C LYS A 4 -10.26 -4.93 22.58
N LEU A 5 -9.07 -4.98 21.99
CA LEU A 5 -8.60 -3.95 21.08
C LEU A 5 -9.52 -3.92 19.86
N ASN A 6 -10.28 -2.84 19.68
CA ASN A 6 -11.00 -2.59 18.44
C ASN A 6 -10.00 -2.21 17.35
N VAL A 7 -9.70 -3.15 16.47
CA VAL A 7 -8.87 -2.92 15.28
C VAL A 7 -9.75 -2.29 14.21
N TYR A 8 -9.40 -1.07 13.78
CA TYR A 8 -10.10 -0.39 12.69
C TYR A 8 -9.42 -0.72 11.37
N ASP A 9 -10.19 -1.25 10.42
CA ASP A 9 -9.74 -1.59 9.06
C ASP A 9 -10.01 -0.43 8.11
N LYS A 10 -9.02 -0.08 7.29
CA LYS A 10 -9.15 0.86 6.17
C LYS A 10 -8.64 0.17 4.92
N SER A 11 -9.52 0.01 3.93
CA SER A 11 -9.19 -0.63 2.66
C SER A 11 -9.28 0.34 1.50
N VAL A 12 -8.38 0.16 0.53
CA VAL A 12 -8.43 0.78 -0.79
C VAL A 12 -8.31 -0.34 -1.82
N GLU A 13 -9.30 -0.41 -2.71
CA GLU A 13 -9.30 -1.35 -3.82
C GLU A 13 -8.74 -0.68 -5.07
N LEU A 14 -7.79 -1.35 -5.73
CA LEU A 14 -7.18 -0.91 -6.98
C LEU A 14 -7.42 -1.98 -8.05
N SER A 15 -8.30 -1.68 -9.00
CA SER A 15 -8.60 -2.62 -10.10
C SER A 15 -7.55 -2.55 -11.22
N VAL A 16 -7.04 -1.35 -11.53
CA VAL A 16 -6.03 -1.12 -12.58
C VAL A 16 -5.15 0.07 -12.21
N GLY A 17 -3.87 0.01 -12.57
CA GLY A 17 -2.92 1.12 -12.46
C GLY A 17 -1.95 0.99 -11.30
N LYS A 18 -1.28 2.10 -10.97
CA LYS A 18 -0.38 2.22 -9.83
C LYS A 18 -0.89 3.33 -8.92
N LEU A 19 -0.88 3.08 -7.62
CA LEU A 19 -1.19 4.04 -6.57
C LEU A 19 0.07 4.30 -5.76
N ALA A 20 0.58 5.53 -5.81
CA ALA A 20 1.52 5.99 -4.81
C ALA A 20 0.77 6.28 -3.50
N PHE A 21 1.33 5.84 -2.39
CA PHE A 21 0.74 6.01 -1.08
C PHE A 21 1.76 6.47 -0.07
N ASN A 22 1.30 7.26 0.89
CA ASN A 22 2.04 7.59 2.10
C ASN A 22 1.06 7.48 3.28
N VAL A 23 1.04 6.30 3.91
CA VAL A 23 0.14 6.00 5.01
C VAL A 23 0.87 6.27 6.32
N LYS A 24 0.32 7.17 7.15
CA LYS A 24 0.86 7.44 8.48
C LYS A 24 0.50 6.32 9.46
N LYS A 25 1.45 5.96 10.32
CA LYS A 25 1.24 4.95 11.37
C LYS A 25 0.21 5.44 12.37
N ARG A 26 -0.78 4.60 12.70
CA ARG A 26 -1.72 4.84 13.79
C ARG A 26 -1.80 3.61 14.70
N PRO A 27 -1.92 3.78 16.03
CA PRO A 27 -2.14 2.66 16.95
C PRO A 27 -3.41 1.90 16.54
N ASN A 28 -3.32 0.58 16.47
CA ASN A 28 -4.46 -0.31 16.24
C ASN A 28 -5.19 -0.12 14.89
N GLU A 29 -4.54 0.53 13.92
CA GLU A 29 -5.01 0.61 12.54
C GLU A 29 -4.08 -0.21 11.63
N GLN A 30 -4.70 -0.92 10.69
CA GLN A 30 -4.03 -1.51 9.54
C GLN A 30 -4.66 -0.92 8.29
N PHE A 31 -3.83 -0.68 7.28
CA PHE A 31 -4.31 -0.25 5.98
C PHE A 31 -4.11 -1.40 5.00
N ARG A 32 -5.14 -1.71 4.22
CA ARG A 32 -5.11 -2.76 3.21
C ARG A 32 -5.27 -2.16 1.83
N PHE A 33 -4.34 -2.50 0.94
CA PHE A 33 -4.57 -2.38 -0.49
C PHE A 33 -4.97 -3.74 -1.02
N THR A 34 -6.07 -3.76 -1.77
CA THR A 34 -6.58 -4.99 -2.38
C THR A 34 -6.62 -4.84 -3.88
N SER A 35 -6.25 -5.89 -4.58
CA SER A 35 -6.48 -6.10 -6.01
C SER A 35 -7.21 -7.44 -6.20
N PRO A 36 -7.60 -7.80 -7.44
CA PRO A 36 -8.19 -9.12 -7.69
C PRO A 36 -7.29 -10.30 -7.30
N THR A 37 -5.96 -10.14 -7.37
CA THR A 37 -5.00 -11.24 -7.19
C THR A 37 -4.17 -11.13 -5.92
N ALA A 38 -4.18 -9.99 -5.22
CA ALA A 38 -3.31 -9.80 -4.07
C ALA A 38 -3.84 -8.78 -3.04
N VAL A 39 -3.36 -8.93 -1.81
CA VAL A 39 -3.57 -7.97 -0.72
C VAL A 39 -2.23 -7.54 -0.16
N ALA A 40 -2.02 -6.24 -0.06
CA ALA A 40 -0.94 -5.64 0.70
C ALA A 40 -1.48 -5.05 2.00
N THR A 41 -1.07 -5.61 3.14
CA THR A 41 -1.34 -5.04 4.46
C THR A 41 -0.14 -4.20 4.89
N ILE A 42 -0.38 -2.93 5.17
CA ILE A 42 0.67 -1.97 5.48
C ILE A 42 0.39 -1.23 6.80
N LYS A 43 1.46 -0.73 7.42
CA LYS A 43 1.36 0.05 8.67
C LYS A 43 2.43 1.13 8.77
N GLY A 44 2.04 2.35 8.40
CA GLY A 44 2.95 3.49 8.52
C GLY A 44 4.02 3.47 7.44
N THR A 45 3.64 3.30 6.18
CA THR A 45 4.55 3.07 5.04
C THR A 45 4.30 4.04 3.91
N ALA A 46 5.36 4.38 3.19
CA ALA A 46 5.28 5.02 1.89
C ALA A 46 5.76 4.07 0.78
N GLY A 47 5.19 4.20 -0.40
CA GLY A 47 5.49 3.32 -1.51
C GLY A 47 4.52 3.41 -2.68
N ILE A 48 4.61 2.41 -3.57
CA ILE A 48 3.70 2.22 -4.69
C ILE A 48 3.04 0.85 -4.59
N TRP A 49 1.73 0.85 -4.81
CA TRP A 49 0.93 -0.36 -5.03
C TRP A 49 0.50 -0.45 -6.49
N GLY A 50 0.85 -1.53 -7.17
CA GLY A 50 0.52 -1.80 -8.58
C GLY A 50 -0.45 -2.97 -8.77
N GLY A 51 -1.16 -3.38 -7.73
CA GLY A 51 -2.10 -4.50 -7.78
C GLY A 51 -1.46 -5.87 -7.57
N ASN A 52 -0.34 -6.16 -8.22
CA ASN A 52 0.47 -7.37 -7.98
C ASN A 52 1.91 -7.06 -7.59
N LEU A 53 2.27 -5.78 -7.52
CA LEU A 53 3.60 -5.26 -7.22
C LEU A 53 3.48 -4.29 -6.04
N LEU A 54 4.34 -4.43 -5.03
CA LEU A 54 4.42 -3.53 -3.89
C LEU A 54 5.85 -3.05 -3.71
N ILE A 55 6.08 -1.75 -3.90
CA ILE A 55 7.39 -1.11 -3.67
C ILE A 55 7.29 -0.35 -2.35
N ILE A 56 8.20 -0.60 -1.41
CA ILE A 56 8.27 0.13 -0.13
C ILE A 56 9.51 1.01 -0.10
N THR A 57 9.31 2.32 0.01
CA THR A 57 10.40 3.31 0.13
C THR A 57 10.66 3.71 1.56
N GLU A 58 9.63 3.74 2.41
CA GLU A 58 9.76 4.14 3.81
C GLU A 58 8.80 3.35 4.71
N SER A 59 9.19 3.16 5.97
CA SER A 59 8.29 2.60 6.99
C SER A 59 8.67 3.01 8.40
N GLY A 60 7.64 3.20 9.24
CA GLY A 60 7.75 3.31 10.69
C GLY A 60 7.53 2.00 11.43
N SER A 61 7.51 0.85 10.73
CA SER A 61 7.32 -0.49 11.29
C SER A 61 8.23 -1.51 10.61
N SER A 62 8.55 -2.60 11.31
CA SER A 62 9.28 -3.75 10.76
C SER A 62 8.54 -5.03 11.16
N PRO A 63 8.05 -5.86 10.22
CA PRO A 63 8.09 -5.64 8.77
C PRO A 63 7.30 -4.41 8.32
N ALA A 64 7.64 -3.86 7.16
CA ALA A 64 6.97 -2.67 6.64
C ALA A 64 5.58 -3.01 6.11
N ALA A 65 5.48 -4.13 5.41
CA ALA A 65 4.24 -4.63 4.84
C ALA A 65 4.21 -6.16 4.81
N VAL A 66 3.01 -6.71 4.65
CA VAL A 66 2.78 -8.10 4.27
C VAL A 66 2.08 -8.11 2.92
N LEU A 67 2.62 -8.84 1.96
CA LEU A 67 2.02 -9.06 0.65
C LEU A 67 1.54 -10.51 0.56
N GLU A 68 0.28 -10.70 0.19
CA GLU A 68 -0.37 -12.01 0.10
C GLU A 68 -1.03 -12.19 -1.26
N ALA A 69 -0.89 -13.37 -1.87
CA ALA A 69 -1.66 -13.75 -3.06
C ALA A 69 -3.05 -14.25 -2.65
N LEU A 70 -4.08 -13.82 -3.37
CA LEU A 70 -5.46 -14.26 -3.15
C LEU A 70 -5.82 -15.51 -3.97
N SER A 71 -5.12 -15.75 -5.07
CA SER A 71 -5.31 -16.87 -5.99
C SER A 71 -4.11 -17.81 -6.01
N GLY A 72 -4.29 -19.00 -6.60
CA GLY A 72 -3.21 -19.97 -6.80
C GLY A 72 -2.62 -20.51 -5.50
N LEU A 73 -1.29 -20.50 -5.38
CA LEU A 73 -0.56 -21.01 -4.21
C LEU A 73 -0.83 -20.23 -2.90
N LYS A 74 -1.47 -19.05 -2.96
CA LYS A 74 -1.87 -18.23 -1.80
C LYS A 74 -0.71 -17.96 -0.82
N GLN A 75 0.48 -17.75 -1.37
CA GLN A 75 1.66 -17.47 -0.56
C GLN A 75 1.60 -16.06 0.03
N ARG A 76 2.41 -15.83 1.07
CA ARG A 76 2.61 -14.52 1.67
C ARG A 76 4.06 -14.27 2.00
N VAL A 77 4.46 -13.01 1.97
CA VAL A 77 5.80 -12.60 2.34
C VAL A 77 5.79 -11.26 3.08
N GLU A 78 6.73 -11.10 4.00
CA GLU A 78 7.03 -9.81 4.63
C GLU A 78 7.96 -8.99 3.74
N ILE A 79 7.57 -7.73 3.50
CA ILE A 79 8.31 -6.77 2.70
C ILE A 79 8.92 -5.73 3.64
N PHE A 80 10.22 -5.46 3.46
CA PHE A 80 10.97 -4.46 4.21
C PHE A 80 11.21 -3.20 3.39
N VAL A 81 11.72 -2.16 4.03
CA VAL A 81 12.11 -0.91 3.36
C VAL A 81 13.21 -1.21 2.32
N GLY A 82 13.07 -0.62 1.13
CA GLY A 82 13.97 -0.87 0.01
C GLY A 82 13.77 -2.21 -0.68
N GLU A 83 12.65 -2.90 -0.39
CA GLU A 83 12.25 -4.12 -1.08
C GLU A 83 11.02 -3.89 -1.97
N THR A 84 10.95 -4.72 -3.00
CA THR A 84 9.83 -4.84 -3.92
C THR A 84 9.27 -6.25 -3.81
N GLY A 85 8.01 -6.36 -3.41
CA GLY A 85 7.24 -7.59 -3.43
C GLY A 85 6.45 -7.73 -4.73
N PHE A 86 6.29 -8.96 -5.21
CA PHE A 86 5.50 -9.25 -6.40
C PHE A 86 4.73 -10.57 -6.26
N VAL A 87 3.55 -10.62 -6.87
CA VAL A 87 2.71 -11.81 -6.98
C VAL A 87 2.70 -12.28 -8.43
N ASN A 88 3.03 -13.54 -8.65
CA ASN A 88 2.97 -14.17 -9.96
C ASN A 88 1.57 -14.76 -10.21
N ASP A 89 1.27 -15.07 -11.48
CA ASP A 89 -0.04 -15.56 -11.89
C ASP A 89 -0.39 -16.95 -11.30
N ASP A 90 0.62 -17.75 -10.94
CA ASP A 90 0.46 -19.02 -10.24
C ASP A 90 0.14 -18.86 -8.74
N GLY A 91 0.11 -17.63 -8.23
CA GLY A 91 -0.13 -17.32 -6.82
C GLY A 91 1.11 -17.47 -5.93
N SER A 92 2.29 -17.70 -6.51
CA SER A 92 3.55 -17.56 -5.78
C SER A 92 3.83 -16.08 -5.48
N VAL A 93 4.47 -15.83 -4.35
CA VAL A 93 4.84 -14.48 -3.92
C VAL A 93 6.35 -14.40 -3.74
N GLY A 94 6.96 -13.45 -4.44
CA GLY A 94 8.39 -13.19 -4.39
C GLY A 94 8.69 -11.82 -3.82
N LYS A 95 9.96 -11.62 -3.46
CA LYS A 95 10.49 -10.29 -3.17
C LYS A 95 11.94 -10.17 -3.62
N ARG A 96 12.35 -8.95 -3.93
CA ARG A 96 13.71 -8.58 -4.29
C ARG A 96 14.07 -7.20 -3.71
N LYS A 97 15.35 -6.84 -3.75
CA LYS A 97 15.74 -5.44 -3.54
C LYS A 97 15.12 -4.58 -4.65
N SER A 98 14.64 -3.41 -4.27
CA SER A 98 14.12 -2.42 -5.21
C SER A 98 15.25 -1.98 -6.13
N SER A 99 14.96 -1.98 -7.43
CA SER A 99 15.86 -1.45 -8.44
C SER A 99 15.83 0.08 -8.43
N GLN A 100 16.79 0.72 -9.09
CA GLN A 100 16.77 2.17 -9.22
C GLN A 100 15.50 2.67 -9.92
N SER A 101 15.01 1.95 -10.94
CA SER A 101 13.75 2.30 -11.60
C SER A 101 12.53 2.17 -10.69
N ASP A 102 12.50 1.19 -9.78
CA ASP A 102 11.41 1.07 -8.80
C ASP A 102 11.38 2.29 -7.86
N LEU A 103 12.56 2.74 -7.43
CA LEU A 103 12.72 3.90 -6.56
C LEU A 103 12.38 5.20 -7.29
N ASP A 104 12.76 5.33 -8.56
CA ASP A 104 12.46 6.51 -9.37
C ASP A 104 10.97 6.61 -9.68
N ASP A 105 10.32 5.47 -10.00
CA ASP A 105 8.85 5.40 -10.14
C ASP A 105 8.16 5.83 -8.83
N ALA A 106 8.66 5.35 -7.69
CA ALA A 106 8.13 5.73 -6.37
C ALA A 106 8.26 7.22 -6.09
N LYS A 107 9.43 7.81 -6.35
CA LYS A 107 9.65 9.26 -6.20
C LYS A 107 8.71 10.07 -7.08
N LYS A 108 8.56 9.70 -8.35
CA LYS A 108 7.62 10.36 -9.28
C LYS A 108 6.18 10.25 -8.78
N GLY A 109 5.75 9.05 -8.38
CA GLY A 109 4.40 8.80 -7.88
C GLY A 109 4.10 9.57 -6.59
N LEU A 110 5.08 9.72 -5.71
CA LEU A 110 4.99 10.51 -4.48
C LEU A 110 5.14 12.03 -4.72
N GLY A 111 5.45 12.45 -5.96
CA GLY A 111 5.64 13.85 -6.33
C GLY A 111 6.95 14.46 -5.85
N GLU A 112 7.95 13.64 -5.54
CA GLU A 112 9.28 14.00 -5.03
C GLU A 112 10.29 14.32 -6.15
N ASP A 113 9.89 14.21 -7.42
CA ASP A 113 10.72 14.46 -8.61
C ASP A 113 10.78 15.93 -9.05
N GLY A 114 10.12 16.83 -8.31
CA GLY A 114 10.08 18.26 -8.61
C GLY A 114 9.20 18.64 -9.82
N GLN A 115 8.45 17.70 -10.41
CA GLN A 115 7.54 17.92 -11.56
C GLN A 115 6.09 17.52 -11.27
N SER A 116 5.56 17.83 -10.09
CA SER A 116 4.22 17.38 -9.70
C SER A 116 3.19 18.51 -9.72
N ASN A 117 2.41 18.55 -10.80
CA ASN A 117 0.97 18.51 -10.57
C ASN A 117 0.33 17.65 -11.69
N LYS A 118 -0.69 16.82 -11.35
CA LYS A 118 -1.95 16.47 -12.08
C LYS A 118 -2.73 15.40 -11.28
N LYS A 119 -3.32 15.87 -10.18
CA LYS A 119 -4.40 15.31 -9.37
C LYS A 119 -4.16 14.11 -8.44
N VAL A 120 -4.68 14.26 -7.22
CA VAL A 120 -4.72 13.25 -6.15
C VAL A 120 -6.15 13.22 -5.60
N ILE A 121 -6.80 12.06 -5.52
CA ILE A 121 -8.15 11.93 -4.94
C ILE A 121 -8.04 11.11 -3.65
N ILE A 122 -8.43 11.73 -2.53
CA ILE A 122 -8.43 11.10 -1.21
C ILE A 122 -9.86 11.02 -0.71
N LYS A 123 -10.36 9.81 -0.45
CA LYS A 123 -11.67 9.56 0.16
C LYS A 123 -11.50 8.99 1.55
N PHE A 124 -12.19 9.56 2.54
CA PHE A 124 -12.16 9.06 3.92
C PHE A 124 -13.53 9.15 4.58
N ARG A 125 -13.76 8.25 5.54
CA ARG A 125 -15.00 8.12 6.29
C ARG A 125 -14.85 8.77 7.68
N THR A 126 -15.85 9.54 8.09
CA THR A 126 -15.89 10.22 9.39
C THR A 126 -16.36 9.28 10.50
N LYS A 127 -16.23 9.71 11.75
CA LYS A 127 -16.69 8.94 12.92
C LYS A 127 -18.22 8.87 13.00
N GLU A 128 -18.88 9.82 12.37
CA GLU A 128 -20.33 9.92 12.25
C GLU A 128 -20.88 9.04 11.10
N GLY A 129 -20.00 8.49 10.25
CA GLY A 129 -20.35 7.59 9.15
C GLY A 129 -20.27 8.20 7.75
N ASP A 130 -20.06 9.50 7.64
CA ASP A 130 -20.08 10.23 6.36
C ASP A 130 -18.80 10.01 5.55
N VAL A 131 -18.91 10.01 4.22
CA VAL A 131 -17.74 9.98 3.34
C VAL A 131 -17.40 11.40 2.88
N LYS A 132 -16.14 11.79 3.06
CA LYS A 132 -15.57 13.04 2.57
C LYS A 132 -14.53 12.73 1.50
N GLU A 133 -14.59 13.52 0.44
CA GLU A 133 -13.68 13.45 -0.69
C GLU A 133 -12.89 14.75 -0.78
N ILE A 134 -11.58 14.62 -0.96
CA ILE A 134 -10.67 15.71 -1.31
C ILE A 134 -10.15 15.39 -2.70
N GLU A 135 -10.63 16.14 -3.69
CA GLU A 135 -10.00 16.24 -5.00
C GLU A 135 -8.89 17.28 -4.91
N VAL A 136 -7.66 16.87 -5.21
CA VAL A 136 -6.54 17.77 -5.50
C VAL A 136 -6.42 17.86 -7.01
N LYS A 137 -6.35 19.08 -7.57
CA LYS A 137 -6.26 19.32 -9.03
C LYS A 137 -4.82 19.58 -9.51
N LYS A 138 -4.55 19.27 -10.78
CA LYS A 138 -4.00 20.23 -11.75
C LYS A 138 -5.01 20.33 -12.87
#